data_AF-A0A7S2AMH9-F1
#
_entry.id   AF-A0A7S2AMH9-F1
#
_cell.length_a   1.000
_cell.length_b   1.000
_cell.length_c   1.000
_cell.angle_alpha   90.00
_cell.angle_beta   90.00
_cell.angle_gamma   90.00
#
_symmetry.space_group_name_H-M   'P 1'
#
loop_
_entity.id
_entity.type
_entity.pdbx_description
1 polymer ?
#
loop_
_entity_poly.entity_id
_entity_poly.type
_entity_poly.pdbx_seq_one_letter_code
_entity_poly.pdbx_strand_id
1 'polypeptide(L)'
;PERTWLLCKGAPEAIMPLLEQVPDGYEATYISNMAQGYRVLALATRLLSSSTSVGDMKKAGRDSLESRLVFAGFAVLDCPLKRDSLEVVTMLQQSLHKVMMITGDGPLTAANVADRLDMMP
;
A
#
# COMPACT_ATOMS: atom_id res chain seq x y z
N PRO A 1 -19.00 24.47 15.77
CA PRO A 1 -17.87 23.73 16.39
C PRO A 1 -16.94 23.18 15.31
N GLU A 2 -15.66 23.58 15.35
CA GLU A 2 -14.66 23.07 14.41
C GLU A 2 -14.42 21.57 14.69
N ARG A 3 -14.49 20.75 13.63
CA ARG A 3 -14.24 19.30 13.69
C ARG A 3 -12.89 19.04 13.04
N THR A 4 -11.94 18.52 13.82
CA THR A 4 -10.61 18.16 13.32
C THR A 4 -10.58 16.67 13.00
N TRP A 5 -10.20 16.35 11.76
CA TRP A 5 -10.05 14.98 11.30
C TRP A 5 -8.58 14.62 11.21
N LEU A 6 -8.24 13.44 11.72
CA LEU A 6 -6.97 12.78 11.42
C LEU A 6 -7.20 11.85 10.23
N LEU A 7 -6.36 12.00 9.20
CA LEU A 7 -6.37 11.16 8.00
C LEU A 7 -5.05 10.38 7.97
N CYS A 8 -5.13 9.08 7.76
CA CYS A 8 -3.98 8.21 7.62
C CYS A 8 -4.09 7.43 6.31
N LYS A 9 -2.95 7.26 5.63
CA LYS A 9 -2.81 6.40 4.46
C LYS A 9 -1.55 5.57 4.59
N GLY A 10 -1.60 4.32 4.15
CA GLY A 10 -0.44 3.43 4.22
C GLY A 10 -0.68 2.12 3.48
N ALA A 11 0.32 1.24 3.57
CA ALA A 11 0.16 -0.13 3.11
C ALA A 11 -0.91 -0.84 3.97
N PRO A 12 -1.75 -1.71 3.39
CA PRO A 12 -2.83 -2.37 4.12
C PRO A 12 -2.39 -3.09 5.40
N GLU A 13 -1.25 -3.78 5.37
CA GLU A 13 -0.63 -4.47 6.49
C GLU A 13 -0.09 -3.52 7.58
N ALA A 14 0.29 -2.30 7.21
CA ALA A 14 0.77 -1.28 8.14
C ALA A 14 -0.40 -0.52 8.81
N ILE A 15 -1.52 -0.34 8.11
CA ILE A 15 -2.72 0.34 8.65
C ILE A 15 -3.57 -0.59 9.51
N MET A 16 -3.66 -1.87 9.15
CA MET A 16 -4.46 -2.88 9.86
C MET A 16 -4.28 -2.86 11.40
N PRO A 17 -3.05 -2.85 11.97
CA PRO A 17 -2.86 -2.81 13.42
C PRO A 17 -3.27 -1.48 14.07
N LEU A 18 -3.46 -0.41 13.29
CA LEU A 18 -3.83 0.92 13.76
C LEU A 18 -5.36 1.12 13.80
N LEU A 19 -6.12 0.19 13.22
CA LEU A 19 -7.58 0.25 13.17
C LEU A 19 -8.20 -0.11 14.53
N GLU A 20 -9.29 0.57 14.89
CA GLU A 20 -10.10 0.21 16.06
C GLU A 20 -10.86 -1.11 15.84
N GLN A 21 -11.38 -1.30 14.64
CA GLN A 21 -12.03 -2.52 14.19
C GLN A 21 -11.59 -2.81 12.75
N VAL A 22 -11.08 -4.01 12.51
CA VAL A 22 -10.76 -4.47 11.16
C VAL A 22 -12.04 -5.02 10.51
N PRO A 23 -12.47 -4.52 9.34
CA PRO A 23 -13.63 -5.04 8.63
C PRO A 23 -13.43 -6.48 8.16
N ASP A 24 -14.54 -7.21 8.03
CA ASP A 24 -14.53 -8.55 7.46
C ASP A 24 -14.00 -8.53 6.02
N GLY A 25 -13.12 -9.49 5.69
CA GLY A 25 -12.54 -9.61 4.35
C GLY A 25 -11.48 -8.55 4.00
N TYR A 26 -11.04 -7.71 4.95
CA TYR A 26 -9.98 -6.71 4.73
C TYR A 26 -8.73 -7.33 4.08
N GLU A 27 -8.22 -8.42 4.67
CA GLU A 27 -7.00 -9.09 4.22
C GLU A 27 -7.16 -9.75 2.84
N ALA A 28 -8.21 -10.56 2.68
CA ALA A 28 -8.52 -11.21 1.41
C ALA A 28 -8.66 -10.20 0.26
N THR A 29 -9.27 -9.03 0.54
CA THR A 29 -9.47 -7.98 -0.46
C THR A 29 -8.17 -7.38 -0.94
N TYR A 30 -7.27 -6.95 -0.03
CA TYR A 30 -6.02 -6.33 -0.47
C TYR A 30 -5.08 -7.35 -1.11
N ILE A 31 -5.03 -8.60 -0.61
CA ILE A 31 -4.21 -9.66 -1.18
C ILE A 31 -4.65 -9.96 -2.62
N SER A 32 -5.96 -10.08 -2.85
CA SER A 32 -6.49 -10.33 -4.20
C SER A 32 -6.11 -9.22 -5.18
N ASN A 33 -6.14 -7.95 -4.76
CA ASN A 33 -5.77 -6.83 -5.62
C ASN A 33 -4.24 -6.77 -5.86
N MET A 34 -3.43 -6.99 -4.82
CA MET A 34 -1.97 -7.02 -4.96
C MET A 34 -1.50 -8.19 -5.84
N ALA A 35 -2.13 -9.36 -5.74
CA ALA A 35 -1.82 -10.51 -6.58
C ALA A 35 -2.07 -10.24 -8.08
N GLN A 36 -3.00 -9.34 -8.38
CA GLN A 36 -3.26 -8.86 -9.75
C GLN A 36 -2.25 -7.79 -10.21
N GLY A 37 -1.32 -7.37 -9.34
CA GLY A 37 -0.29 -6.37 -9.63
C GLY A 37 -0.71 -4.93 -9.30
N TYR A 38 -1.86 -4.72 -8.66
CA TYR A 38 -2.29 -3.38 -8.27
C TYR A 38 -1.55 -2.88 -7.03
N ARG A 39 -1.28 -1.58 -6.99
CA ARG A 39 -0.85 -0.90 -5.77
C ARG A 39 -2.07 -0.58 -4.92
N VAL A 40 -2.16 -1.20 -3.75
CA VAL A 40 -3.26 -1.00 -2.81
C VAL A 40 -2.79 -0.13 -1.65
N LEU A 41 -3.55 0.92 -1.32
CA LEU A 41 -3.36 1.73 -0.12
C LEU A 41 -4.61 1.65 0.75
N ALA A 42 -4.42 1.43 2.05
CA ALA A 42 -5.50 1.55 3.03
C ALA A 42 -5.63 3.00 3.49
N LEU A 43 -6.86 3.48 3.54
CA LEU A 43 -7.22 4.80 4.02
C LEU A 43 -7.99 4.64 5.33
N ALA A 44 -7.61 5.41 6.34
CA ALA A 44 -8.27 5.39 7.63
C ALA A 44 -8.42 6.81 8.18
N THR A 45 -9.45 7.02 8.99
CA THR A 45 -9.77 8.34 9.54
C THR A 45 -10.11 8.24 11.01
N ARG A 46 -9.92 9.33 11.75
CA ARG A 46 -10.40 9.44 13.12
C ARG A 46 -10.84 10.86 13.41
N LEU A 47 -12.04 11.00 13.95
CA LEU A 47 -12.52 12.30 14.42
C LEU A 47 -11.86 12.61 15.77
N LEU A 48 -11.14 13.72 15.85
CA LEU A 48 -10.55 14.19 17.10
C LEU A 48 -11.59 14.96 17.91
N SER A 49 -11.54 14.82 19.24
CA SER A 49 -12.44 15.55 20.14
C SER A 49 -12.25 17.06 20.00
N SER A 50 -13.35 17.81 20.12
CA SER A 50 -13.36 19.28 20.03
C SER A 50 -12.48 19.98 21.08
N SER A 51 -12.07 19.26 22.13
CA SER A 51 -11.17 19.71 23.19
C SER A 51 -9.69 19.52 22.86
N THR A 52 -9.34 18.87 21.75
CA THR A 52 -7.95 18.63 21.36
C THR A 52 -7.42 19.85 20.61
N SER A 53 -6.59 20.67 21.27
CA SER A 53 -5.94 21.79 20.61
C SER A 53 -4.81 21.32 19.69
N VAL A 54 -4.48 22.11 18.67
CA VAL A 54 -3.32 21.86 17.78
C VAL A 54 -2.00 21.79 18.58
N GLY A 55 -1.91 22.51 19.70
CA GLY A 55 -0.76 22.48 20.60
C GLY A 55 -0.61 21.13 21.32
N ASP A 56 -1.72 20.52 21.72
CA ASP A 56 -1.72 19.20 22.36
C ASP A 56 -1.40 18.09 21.36
N MET A 57 -1.85 18.22 20.11
CA MET A 57 -1.48 17.29 19.03
C MET A 57 0.01 17.32 18.72
N LYS A 58 0.66 18.49 18.78
CA LYS A 58 2.11 18.59 18.56
C LYS A 58 2.93 17.97 19.70
N LYS A 59 2.37 17.93 20.91
CA LYS A 59 2.99 17.27 22.07
C LYS A 59 2.70 15.77 22.11
N ALA A 60 1.57 15.35 21.57
CA ALA A 60 1.22 13.95 21.40
C ALA A 60 2.17 13.29 20.40
N GLY A 61 2.71 12.13 20.76
CA GLY A 61 3.56 11.34 19.85
C GLY A 61 2.74 10.80 18.68
N ARG A 62 3.38 10.62 17.51
CA ARG A 62 2.75 10.09 16.29
C ARG A 62 1.94 8.82 16.55
N ASP A 63 2.50 7.87 17.28
CA ASP A 63 1.87 6.58 17.57
C ASP A 63 0.57 6.72 18.39
N SER A 64 0.52 7.71 19.28
CA SER A 64 -0.71 8.00 20.04
C SER A 64 -1.82 8.57 19.15
N LEU A 65 -1.44 9.31 18.11
CA LEU A 65 -2.37 9.89 17.15
C LEU A 65 -2.81 8.87 16.09
N GLU A 66 -1.89 8.04 15.60
CA GLU A 66 -2.14 6.98 14.62
C GLU A 66 -2.68 5.70 15.29
N SER A 67 -3.67 5.83 16.18
CA SER A 67 -4.32 4.70 16.85
C SER A 67 -5.84 4.82 16.79
N ARG A 68 -6.53 3.68 16.95
CA ARG A 68 -8.01 3.56 16.94
C ARG A 68 -8.64 4.21 15.71
N LEU A 69 -8.03 3.99 14.54
CA LEU A 69 -8.48 4.56 13.29
C LEU A 69 -9.71 3.80 12.78
N VAL A 70 -10.62 4.50 12.11
CA VAL A 70 -11.76 3.92 11.41
C VAL A 70 -11.39 3.71 9.95
N PHE A 71 -11.51 2.50 9.45
CA PHE A 71 -11.25 2.19 8.05
C PHE A 71 -12.21 2.96 7.14
N ALA A 72 -11.67 3.68 6.16
CA ALA A 72 -12.44 4.46 5.20
C ALA A 72 -12.53 3.79 3.83
N GLY A 73 -11.58 2.92 3.48
CA GLY A 73 -11.56 2.20 2.22
C GLY A 73 -10.17 1.91 1.69
N PHE A 74 -10.11 1.16 0.58
CA PHE A 74 -8.89 0.95 -0.19
C PHE A 74 -8.85 1.89 -1.40
N ALA A 75 -7.68 2.45 -1.68
CA ALA A 75 -7.35 3.03 -2.97
C ALA A 75 -6.55 1.99 -3.77
N VAL A 76 -7.14 1.49 -4.86
CA VAL A 76 -6.51 0.54 -5.78
C VAL A 76 -6.02 1.31 -7.00
N LEU A 77 -4.72 1.25 -7.24
CA LEU A 77 -4.03 2.03 -8.26
C LEU A 77 -3.41 1.07 -9.28
N ASP A 78 -3.67 1.32 -10.56
CA ASP A 78 -2.97 0.62 -11.62
C ASP A 78 -1.52 1.10 -11.73
N CYS A 79 -0.61 0.15 -11.93
CA CYS A 79 0.84 0.36 -12.02
C CYS A 79 1.33 -0.29 -13.31
N PRO A 80 1.04 0.32 -14.48
CA PRO A 80 1.40 -0.26 -15.76
C PRO A 80 2.93 -0.32 -15.91
N LEU A 81 3.41 -1.39 -16.55
CA LEU A 81 4.80 -1.50 -16.96
C LEU A 81 5.10 -0.49 -18.07
N LYS A 82 6.37 -0.09 -18.19
CA LYS A 82 6.77 0.67 -19.38
C LYS A 82 6.55 -0.21 -20.61
N ARG A 83 6.03 0.39 -21.68
CA ARG A 83 5.61 -0.32 -22.90
C ARG A 83 6.71 -1.22 -23.46
N ASP A 84 7.96 -0.76 -23.38
CA ASP A 84 9.11 -1.43 -23.98
C ASP A 84 9.82 -2.38 -23.00
N SER A 85 9.37 -2.48 -21.75
CA SER A 85 10.06 -3.27 -20.72
C SER A 85 10.15 -4.75 -21.08
N LEU A 86 9.06 -5.34 -21.55
CA LEU A 86 9.03 -6.76 -21.94
C LEU A 86 10.01 -7.01 -23.10
N GLU A 87 9.93 -6.22 -24.16
CA GLU A 87 10.79 -6.34 -25.33
C GLU A 87 12.28 -6.23 -24.96
N VAL A 88 12.65 -5.25 -24.16
CA VAL A 88 14.05 -5.04 -23.73
C VAL A 88 14.54 -6.20 -22.86
N VAL A 89 13.73 -6.67 -21.91
CA VAL A 89 14.09 -7.83 -21.06
C VAL A 89 14.28 -9.08 -21.92
N THR A 90 13.37 -9.35 -22.85
CA THR A 90 13.47 -10.50 -23.76
C THR A 90 14.74 -10.43 -24.63
N MET A 91 15.09 -9.26 -25.18
CA MET A 91 16.33 -9.09 -25.96
C MET A 91 17.60 -9.34 -25.11
N LEU A 92 17.60 -8.91 -23.85
CA LEU A 92 18.72 -9.16 -22.92
C LEU A 92 18.85 -10.66 -22.61
N GLN A 93 17.73 -11.36 -22.35
CA GLN A 93 17.74 -12.80 -22.12
C GLN A 93 18.22 -13.57 -23.37
N GLN A 94 17.75 -13.19 -24.56
CA GLN A 94 18.14 -13.80 -25.84
C GLN A 94 19.62 -13.58 -26.18
N SER A 95 20.23 -12.49 -25.69
CA SER A 95 21.67 -12.24 -25.80
C SER A 95 22.50 -12.91 -24.70
N LEU A 96 21.90 -13.88 -23.98
CA LEU A 96 22.53 -14.66 -22.90
C LEU A 96 22.93 -13.84 -21.67
N HIS A 97 22.34 -12.65 -21.48
CA HIS A 97 22.51 -11.91 -20.24
C HIS A 97 21.57 -12.47 -19.18
N LYS A 98 22.10 -12.63 -17.95
CA LYS A 98 21.27 -12.96 -16.79
C LYS A 98 20.56 -11.70 -16.30
N VAL A 99 19.25 -11.62 -16.50
CA VAL A 99 18.41 -10.52 -16.02
C VAL A 99 17.84 -10.89 -14.66
N MET A 100 18.00 -10.02 -13.65
CA MET A 100 17.44 -10.22 -12.30
C MET A 100 16.73 -8.95 -11.83
N MET A 101 15.63 -9.12 -11.09
CA MET A 101 14.90 -8.01 -10.47
C MET A 101 15.39 -7.80 -9.04
N ILE A 102 15.71 -6.55 -8.71
CA ILE A 102 15.96 -6.11 -7.33
C ILE A 102 14.92 -5.02 -7.04
N THR A 103 13.99 -5.30 -6.14
CA THR A 103 12.90 -4.37 -5.78
C THR A 103 12.69 -4.32 -4.27
N GLY A 104 12.18 -3.18 -3.79
CA GLY A 104 11.72 -2.99 -2.41
C GLY A 104 10.20 -3.12 -2.28
N ASP A 105 9.49 -3.45 -3.36
CA ASP A 105 8.04 -3.66 -3.33
C ASP A 105 7.67 -4.98 -2.63
N GLY A 106 6.39 -5.10 -2.26
CA GLY A 106 5.86 -6.30 -1.63
C GLY A 106 6.06 -7.55 -2.52
N PRO A 107 6.24 -8.75 -1.93
CA PRO A 107 6.54 -9.98 -2.68
C PRO A 107 5.54 -10.31 -3.79
N LEU A 108 4.25 -10.07 -3.55
CA LEU A 108 3.19 -10.34 -4.53
C LEU A 108 3.26 -9.39 -5.74
N THR A 109 3.55 -8.12 -5.51
CA THR A 109 3.77 -7.14 -6.59
C THR A 109 5.02 -7.50 -7.38
N ALA A 110 6.11 -7.87 -6.71
CA ALA A 110 7.35 -8.28 -7.35
C ALA A 110 7.16 -9.52 -8.23
N ALA A 111 6.46 -10.54 -7.72
CA ALA A 111 6.12 -11.75 -8.47
C ALA A 111 5.26 -11.43 -9.69
N ASN A 112 4.22 -10.60 -9.54
CA ASN A 112 3.36 -10.21 -10.67
C ASN A 112 4.15 -9.45 -11.77
N VAL A 113 5.04 -8.53 -11.39
CA VAL A 113 5.88 -7.81 -12.35
C VAL A 113 6.89 -8.75 -13.03
N ALA A 114 7.48 -9.68 -12.28
CA ALA A 114 8.44 -10.64 -12.82
C ALA A 114 7.77 -11.60 -13.81
N ASP A 115 6.56 -12.08 -13.51
CA ASP A 115 5.74 -12.91 -14.39
C ASP A 115 5.41 -12.16 -15.70
N ARG A 116 4.94 -10.91 -15.60
CA ARG A 116 4.65 -10.06 -16.78
C ARG A 116 5.88 -9.74 -17.64
N LEU A 117 7.09 -9.84 -17.10
CA LEU A 117 8.35 -9.59 -17.81
C LEU A 117 9.07 -10.87 -18.23
N ASP A 118 8.44 -12.04 -18.08
CA ASP A 118 9.03 -13.35 -18.37
C ASP A 118 10.37 -13.57 -17.64
N MET A 119 10.43 -13.09 -16.39
CA MET A 119 11.59 -13.20 -15.50
C MET A 119 11.42 -14.28 -14.43
N MET A 120 10.29 -15.00 -14.44
CA MET A 120 10.08 -16.15 -13.56
C MET A 120 11.03 -17.29 -14.00
N PRO A 121 11.59 -18.04 -13.04
CA PRO A 121 12.51 -19.15 -13.33
C PRO A 121 11.85 -20.32 -14.05
#